data_AF-A0A0S8KDE1-F1
#
_entry.id   AF-A0A0S8KDE1-F1
#
_cell.length_a   1.000
_cell.length_b   1.000
_cell.length_c   1.000
_cell.angle_alpha   90.00
_cell.angle_beta   90.00
_cell.angle_gamma   90.00
#
_symmetry.space_group_name_H-M   'P 1'
#
loop_
_entity.id
_entity.type
_entity.pdbx_description
1 polymer ?
#
loop_
_entity_poly.entity_id
_entity_poly.type
_entity_poly.pdbx_seq_one_letter_code
_entity_poly.pdbx_strand_id
1 'polypeptide(L)'
;MKLPELEKPEEYVGLYIFDFGDHVGVGFTAEEVAELLESEKYKDGKVYKIHRAYPDGRLDKELVRLAVRTAPPCRAKVHLSKYSDEKYVVAFIYPAEYDEQVSSWLLDGEYRTSGAAEGGIEAVQRYYGHELQILDRHQLFGKSESISRTGQELLASVKSAIQR
;
A
#
# COMPACT_ATOMS: atom_id res chain seq x y z
N MET A 1 -16.97 -2.18 6.55
CA MET A 1 -16.69 -0.74 6.71
C MET A 1 -17.01 -0.01 5.41
N LYS A 2 -17.91 0.97 5.44
CA LYS A 2 -18.22 1.84 4.30
C LYS A 2 -17.86 3.26 4.70
N LEU A 3 -16.94 3.89 3.97
CA LEU A 3 -16.50 5.26 4.24
C LEU A 3 -17.53 6.26 3.71
N PRO A 4 -17.79 7.37 4.43
CA PRO A 4 -18.58 8.48 3.89
C PRO A 4 -17.86 9.15 2.71
N GLU A 5 -18.61 9.80 1.83
CA GLU A 5 -18.03 10.69 0.82
C GLU A 5 -17.37 11.89 1.51
N LEU A 6 -16.16 12.25 1.06
CA LEU A 6 -15.37 13.36 1.63
C LEU A 6 -15.29 14.47 0.58
N GLU A 7 -15.81 15.66 0.90
CA GLU A 7 -15.79 16.81 -0.03
C GLU A 7 -14.39 17.38 -0.26
N LYS A 8 -13.49 17.31 0.75
CA LYS A 8 -12.10 17.82 0.69
C LYS A 8 -11.10 16.85 1.31
N PRO A 9 -10.78 15.75 0.63
CA PRO A 9 -9.99 14.65 1.18
C PRO A 9 -8.63 15.11 1.73
N GLU A 10 -7.98 16.06 1.06
CA GLU A 10 -6.67 16.62 1.39
C GLU A 10 -6.59 17.22 2.81
N GLU A 11 -7.68 17.73 3.36
CA GLU A 11 -7.72 18.30 4.71
C GLU A 11 -7.62 17.22 5.80
N TYR A 12 -7.89 15.97 5.44
CA TYR A 12 -7.86 14.83 6.37
C TYR A 12 -6.48 14.14 6.43
N VAL A 13 -5.52 14.58 5.63
CA VAL A 13 -4.17 13.99 5.61
C VAL A 13 -3.47 14.25 6.94
N GLY A 14 -3.00 13.18 7.58
CA GLY A 14 -2.40 13.20 8.91
C GLY A 14 -3.38 12.91 10.04
N LEU A 15 -4.69 12.94 9.77
CA LEU A 15 -5.76 12.60 10.70
C LEU A 15 -6.05 11.08 10.65
N TYR A 16 -7.03 10.64 11.42
CA TYR A 16 -7.36 9.24 11.64
C TYR A 16 -8.84 8.96 11.36
N ILE A 17 -9.13 7.71 11.02
CA ILE A 17 -10.45 7.13 10.87
C ILE A 17 -10.65 6.17 12.04
N PHE A 18 -11.79 6.27 12.70
CA PHE A 18 -12.19 5.41 13.81
C PHE A 18 -13.43 4.60 13.41
N ASP A 19 -13.33 3.28 13.47
CA ASP A 19 -14.44 2.35 13.22
C ASP A 19 -15.06 1.94 14.56
N PHE A 20 -16.30 2.36 14.80
CA PHE A 20 -17.08 2.07 16.00
C PHE A 20 -17.84 0.72 15.89
N GLY A 21 -17.77 0.05 14.74
CA GLY A 21 -18.41 -1.23 14.45
C GLY A 21 -19.76 -1.09 13.74
N ASP A 22 -20.61 -0.16 14.18
CA ASP A 22 -21.89 0.17 13.56
C ASP A 22 -21.78 1.34 12.56
N HIS A 23 -20.84 2.26 12.79
CA HIS A 23 -20.53 3.39 11.92
C HIS A 23 -19.04 3.76 11.98
N VAL A 24 -18.65 4.72 11.13
CA VAL A 24 -17.27 5.18 10.99
C VAL A 24 -17.21 6.69 11.12
N GLY A 25 -16.26 7.18 11.92
CA GLY A 25 -15.89 8.60 11.95
C GLY A 25 -14.54 8.84 11.25
N VAL A 26 -14.40 9.99 10.59
CA VAL A 26 -13.20 10.37 9.81
C VAL A 26 -12.74 11.75 10.27
N GLY A 27 -11.42 11.96 10.41
CA GLY A 27 -10.83 13.26 10.72
C GLY A 27 -10.41 13.46 12.17
N PHE A 28 -10.15 12.38 12.91
CA PHE A 28 -9.66 12.48 14.28
C PHE A 28 -8.17 12.81 14.32
N THR A 29 -7.75 13.56 15.32
CA THR A 29 -6.35 13.72 15.70
C THR A 29 -5.84 12.49 16.47
N ALA A 30 -4.52 12.41 16.70
CA ALA A 30 -3.94 11.32 17.48
C ALA A 30 -4.40 11.34 18.95
N GLU A 31 -4.59 12.53 19.53
CA GLU A 31 -5.09 12.69 20.90
C GLU A 31 -6.53 12.22 21.03
N GLU A 32 -7.42 12.63 20.13
CA GLU A 32 -8.82 12.19 20.14
C GLU A 32 -8.96 10.67 19.97
N VAL A 33 -8.12 10.06 19.13
CA VAL A 33 -8.07 8.59 18.99
C VAL A 33 -7.62 7.92 20.29
N ALA A 34 -6.62 8.47 20.97
CA ALA A 34 -6.15 7.91 22.24
C ALA A 34 -7.27 7.96 23.29
N GLU A 35 -7.98 9.09 23.41
CA GLU A 35 -9.14 9.22 24.30
C GLU A 35 -10.25 8.20 23.99
N LEU A 36 -10.53 7.95 22.70
CA LEU A 36 -11.52 6.95 22.29
C LEU A 36 -11.10 5.53 22.69
N LEU A 37 -9.83 5.16 22.47
CA LEU A 37 -9.31 3.84 22.84
C LEU A 37 -9.19 3.65 24.36
N GLU A 38 -9.03 4.73 25.12
CA GLU A 38 -9.02 4.70 26.59
C GLU A 38 -10.43 4.57 27.18
N SER A 39 -11.47 4.86 26.39
CA SER A 39 -12.86 4.67 26.83
C SER A 39 -13.24 3.19 26.85
N GLU A 40 -13.88 2.75 27.94
CA GLU A 40 -14.40 1.38 28.06
C GLU A 40 -15.37 1.00 26.93
N LYS A 41 -16.06 2.00 26.37
CA LYS A 41 -17.06 1.82 25.32
C LYS A 41 -16.43 1.51 23.94
N TYR A 42 -15.25 2.06 23.65
CA TYR A 42 -14.64 1.99 22.31
C TYR A 42 -13.19 1.47 22.30
N LYS A 43 -12.72 0.88 23.39
CA LYS A 43 -11.37 0.29 23.52
C LYS A 43 -11.03 -0.74 22.44
N ASP A 44 -12.04 -1.43 21.90
CA ASP A 44 -11.88 -2.43 20.83
C ASP A 44 -12.11 -1.86 19.43
N GLY A 45 -12.27 -0.54 19.31
CA GLY A 45 -12.45 0.17 18.05
C GLY A 45 -11.22 0.04 17.15
N LYS A 46 -11.44 0.02 15.83
CA LYS A 46 -10.33 -0.10 14.87
C LYS A 46 -9.93 1.29 14.36
N VAL A 47 -8.63 1.56 14.39
CA VAL A 47 -8.06 2.86 14.03
C VAL A 47 -7.25 2.75 12.76
N TYR A 48 -7.44 3.70 11.86
CA TYR A 48 -6.70 3.77 10.60
C TYR A 48 -6.15 5.18 10.39
N LYS A 49 -4.85 5.31 10.16
CA LYS A 49 -4.22 6.61 9.89
C LYS A 49 -4.38 7.02 8.43
N ILE A 50 -4.78 8.27 8.21
CA ILE A 50 -4.97 8.85 6.88
C ILE A 50 -3.62 9.42 6.40
N HIS A 51 -2.83 8.59 5.73
CA HIS A 51 -1.51 8.99 5.23
C HIS A 51 -1.57 9.84 3.95
N ARG A 52 -2.62 9.66 3.13
CA ARG A 52 -3.01 10.46 1.96
C ARG A 52 -4.46 10.17 1.61
N ALA A 53 -5.16 11.20 1.19
CA ALA A 53 -6.54 11.14 0.73
C ALA A 53 -6.57 11.69 -0.71
N TYR A 54 -7.00 10.85 -1.63
CA TYR A 54 -7.32 11.22 -3.02
C TYR A 54 -8.84 11.07 -3.16
N PRO A 55 -9.49 11.71 -4.14
CA PRO A 55 -10.89 11.45 -4.44
C PRO A 55 -11.23 9.96 -4.62
N ASP A 56 -10.25 9.10 -4.95
CA ASP A 56 -10.43 7.65 -4.87
C ASP A 56 -9.27 6.83 -4.29
N GLY A 57 -7.98 7.12 -4.49
CA GLY A 57 -6.84 6.67 -3.64
C GLY A 57 -6.71 5.17 -3.31
N ARG A 58 -7.40 4.30 -4.04
CA ARG A 58 -7.64 2.89 -3.69
C ARG A 58 -6.57 1.93 -4.22
N LEU A 59 -5.99 2.23 -5.39
CA LEU A 59 -5.24 1.24 -6.19
C LEU A 59 -3.89 0.83 -5.63
N ASP A 60 -3.04 1.80 -5.24
CA ASP A 60 -1.72 1.51 -4.64
C ASP A 60 -1.85 0.65 -3.37
N LYS A 61 -2.84 0.97 -2.53
CA LYS A 61 -3.08 0.25 -1.28
C LYS A 61 -3.64 -1.16 -1.50
N GLU A 62 -4.41 -1.40 -2.56
CA GLU A 62 -4.92 -2.74 -2.87
C GLU A 62 -3.82 -3.68 -3.33
N LEU A 63 -2.92 -3.20 -4.19
CA LEU A 63 -1.78 -3.98 -4.64
C LEU A 63 -0.82 -4.28 -3.48
N VAL A 64 -0.55 -3.30 -2.62
CA VAL A 64 0.24 -3.49 -1.40
C VAL A 64 -0.45 -4.45 -0.42
N ARG A 65 -1.76 -4.36 -0.24
CA ARG A 65 -2.52 -5.31 0.61
C ARG A 65 -2.46 -6.73 0.06
N LEU A 66 -2.60 -6.91 -1.25
CA LEU A 66 -2.46 -8.22 -1.88
C LEU A 66 -1.05 -8.79 -1.64
N ALA A 67 -0.02 -7.96 -1.80
CA ALA A 67 1.37 -8.30 -1.52
C ALA A 67 1.59 -8.75 -0.09
N VAL A 68 1.02 -8.05 0.90
CA VAL A 68 1.10 -8.44 2.31
C VAL A 68 0.40 -9.78 2.57
N ARG A 69 -0.76 -10.01 1.95
CA ARG A 69 -1.56 -11.22 2.21
C ARG A 69 -0.97 -12.48 1.59
N THR A 70 -0.37 -12.36 0.41
CA THR A 70 -0.07 -13.53 -0.42
C THR A 70 1.39 -13.62 -0.88
N ALA A 71 2.17 -12.56 -0.64
CA ALA A 71 3.52 -12.32 -1.16
C ALA A 71 3.62 -12.41 -2.69
N PRO A 72 4.17 -11.40 -3.38
CA PRO A 72 4.36 -11.47 -4.82
C PRO A 72 5.36 -12.59 -5.21
N PRO A 73 5.35 -13.05 -6.47
CA PRO A 73 6.29 -14.05 -6.98
C PRO A 73 7.75 -13.61 -6.90
N CYS A 74 8.01 -12.30 -6.96
CA CYS A 74 9.34 -11.72 -6.97
C CYS A 74 9.36 -10.37 -6.24
N ARG A 75 10.56 -9.84 -6.01
CA ARG A 75 10.75 -8.47 -5.53
C ARG A 75 10.23 -7.50 -6.58
N ALA A 76 9.46 -6.51 -6.14
CA ALA A 76 8.86 -5.53 -7.03
C ALA A 76 8.76 -4.15 -6.36
N LYS A 77 8.57 -3.12 -7.17
CA LYS A 77 8.34 -1.74 -6.72
C LYS A 77 6.94 -1.31 -7.14
N VAL A 78 6.24 -0.65 -6.24
CA VAL A 78 5.00 0.07 -6.56
C VAL A 78 5.27 1.54 -6.34
N HIS A 79 4.97 2.37 -7.35
CA HIS A 79 5.02 3.82 -7.25
C HIS A 79 3.65 4.40 -7.51
N LEU A 80 3.23 5.35 -6.69
CA LEU A 80 2.14 6.25 -7.00
C LEU A 80 2.74 7.59 -7.44
N SER A 81 2.48 8.01 -8.68
CA SER A 81 3.09 9.21 -9.26
C SER A 81 2.04 10.15 -9.83
N LYS A 82 2.29 11.46 -9.71
CA LYS A 82 1.47 12.49 -10.34
C LYS A 82 1.87 12.64 -11.80
N TYR A 83 0.95 12.36 -12.71
CA TYR A 83 1.14 12.51 -14.16
C TYR A 83 0.77 13.92 -14.63
N SER A 84 -0.33 14.46 -14.13
CA SER A 84 -0.74 15.87 -14.30
C SER A 84 -1.61 16.30 -13.10
N ASP A 85 -2.13 17.53 -13.08
CA ASP A 85 -2.86 18.07 -11.92
C ASP A 85 -4.02 17.21 -11.42
N GLU A 86 -4.64 16.42 -12.30
CA GLU A 86 -5.76 15.53 -11.96
C GLU A 86 -5.54 14.07 -12.40
N LYS A 87 -4.33 13.73 -12.85
CA LYS A 87 -4.02 12.38 -13.34
C LYS A 87 -2.91 11.75 -12.54
N TYR A 88 -3.15 10.52 -12.09
CA TYR A 88 -2.22 9.72 -11.33
C TYR A 88 -1.93 8.41 -12.06
N VAL A 89 -0.74 7.89 -11.84
CA VAL A 89 -0.30 6.59 -12.38
C VAL A 89 0.21 5.74 -11.24
N VAL A 90 -0.23 4.49 -11.19
CA VAL A 90 0.38 3.45 -10.38
C VAL A 90 1.33 2.66 -11.27
N ALA A 91 2.63 2.74 -11.01
CA ALA A 91 3.63 1.95 -11.71
C ALA A 91 4.01 0.73 -10.84
N PHE A 92 3.72 -0.46 -11.35
CA PHE A 92 4.16 -1.72 -10.76
C PHE A 92 5.31 -2.29 -11.57
N ILE A 93 6.50 -2.33 -10.98
CA ILE A 93 7.76 -2.60 -11.67
C ILE A 93 8.40 -3.84 -11.07
N TYR A 94 8.59 -4.87 -11.89
CA TYR A 94 9.14 -6.17 -11.52
C TYR A 94 10.03 -6.71 -12.66
N PRO A 95 10.87 -7.74 -12.40
CA PRO A 95 11.71 -8.35 -13.42
C PRO A 95 10.86 -9.10 -14.47
N ALA A 96 11.13 -8.88 -15.76
CA ALA A 96 10.29 -9.34 -16.87
C ALA A 96 10.18 -10.87 -16.97
N GLU A 97 11.13 -11.62 -16.41
CA GLU A 97 11.09 -13.08 -16.34
C GLU A 97 9.97 -13.63 -15.46
N TYR A 98 9.34 -12.78 -14.63
CA TYR A 98 8.22 -13.16 -13.77
C TYR A 98 6.84 -12.76 -14.32
N ASP A 99 6.75 -12.32 -15.59
CA ASP A 99 5.51 -11.74 -16.14
C ASP A 99 4.30 -12.68 -16.02
N GLU A 100 4.48 -13.96 -16.37
CA GLU A 100 3.41 -14.97 -16.28
C GLU A 100 2.97 -15.22 -14.84
N GLN A 101 3.93 -15.33 -13.91
CA GLN A 101 3.67 -15.59 -12.50
C GLN A 101 3.02 -14.38 -11.83
N VAL A 102 3.44 -13.16 -12.19
CA VAL A 102 2.87 -11.92 -11.67
C VAL A 102 1.45 -11.73 -12.19
N SER A 103 1.22 -11.97 -13.48
CA SER A 103 -0.12 -11.94 -14.06
C SER A 103 -1.06 -12.92 -13.35
N SER A 104 -0.64 -14.18 -13.20
CA SER A 104 -1.41 -15.20 -12.48
C SER A 104 -1.69 -14.78 -11.02
N TRP A 105 -0.68 -14.25 -10.33
CA TRP A 105 -0.81 -13.79 -8.95
C TRP A 105 -1.82 -12.64 -8.78
N LEU A 106 -1.84 -11.68 -9.71
CA LEU A 106 -2.82 -10.59 -9.71
C LEU A 106 -4.24 -11.12 -9.98
N LEU A 107 -4.38 -12.09 -10.89
CA LEU A 107 -5.67 -12.72 -11.20
C LEU A 107 -6.21 -13.54 -10.02
N ASP A 108 -5.37 -14.37 -9.41
CA ASP A 108 -5.71 -15.16 -8.22
C ASP A 108 -6.06 -14.27 -7.02
N GLY A 109 -5.42 -13.11 -6.94
CA GLY A 109 -5.69 -12.07 -5.93
C GLY A 109 -6.93 -11.22 -6.21
N GLU A 110 -7.63 -11.49 -7.32
CA GLU A 110 -8.75 -10.71 -7.85
C GLU A 110 -8.44 -9.21 -7.99
N TYR A 111 -7.17 -8.86 -8.23
CA TYR A 111 -6.77 -7.47 -8.41
C TYR A 111 -7.29 -6.93 -9.74
N ARG A 112 -7.98 -5.79 -9.68
CA ARG A 112 -8.59 -5.11 -10.82
C ARG A 112 -8.30 -3.62 -10.74
N THR A 113 -8.04 -3.01 -11.89
CA THR A 113 -7.89 -1.56 -12.03
C THR A 113 -9.05 -1.00 -12.84
N SER A 114 -9.51 0.20 -12.50
CA SER A 114 -10.57 0.90 -13.25
C SER A 114 -10.06 1.57 -14.53
N GLY A 115 -8.76 1.86 -14.60
CA GLY A 115 -8.11 2.51 -15.75
C GLY A 115 -7.43 1.52 -16.71
N ALA A 116 -6.99 2.06 -17.85
CA ALA A 116 -6.17 1.33 -18.81
C ALA A 116 -4.85 0.87 -18.16
N ALA A 117 -4.46 -0.38 -18.43
CA ALA A 117 -3.20 -0.94 -18.02
C ALA A 117 -2.29 -1.12 -19.24
N GLU A 118 -1.05 -0.67 -19.13
CA GLU A 118 0.01 -0.90 -20.11
C GLU A 118 1.12 -1.72 -19.45
N GLY A 119 1.67 -2.68 -20.18
CA GLY A 119 2.73 -3.58 -19.72
C GLY A 119 3.94 -3.57 -20.64
N GLY A 120 5.04 -4.16 -20.16
CA GLY A 120 6.28 -4.34 -20.92
C GLY A 120 7.37 -3.32 -20.61
N ILE A 121 8.57 -3.61 -21.11
CA ILE A 121 9.80 -2.85 -20.82
C ILE A 121 9.69 -1.40 -21.29
N GLU A 122 9.08 -1.17 -22.46
CA GLU A 122 8.91 0.18 -23.00
C GLU A 122 8.01 1.06 -22.12
N ALA A 123 6.97 0.49 -21.49
CA ALA A 123 6.10 1.22 -20.57
C ALA A 123 6.89 1.71 -19.34
N VAL A 124 7.80 0.86 -18.82
CA VAL A 124 8.69 1.22 -17.71
C VAL A 124 9.71 2.29 -18.13
N GLN A 125 10.28 2.18 -19.33
CA GLN A 125 11.20 3.20 -19.87
C GLN A 125 10.51 4.56 -20.04
N ARG A 126 9.29 4.59 -20.61
CA ARG A 126 8.49 5.81 -20.71
C ARG A 126 8.20 6.39 -19.33
N TYR A 127 7.78 5.56 -18.38
CA TYR A 127 7.49 5.99 -17.01
C TYR A 127 8.69 6.71 -16.37
N TYR A 128 9.90 6.15 -16.47
CA TYR A 128 11.10 6.81 -15.93
C TYR A 128 11.53 8.04 -16.75
N GLY A 129 11.34 8.03 -18.07
CA GLY A 129 11.68 9.17 -18.94
C GLY A 129 10.78 10.39 -18.74
N HIS A 130 9.58 10.22 -18.17
CA HIS A 130 8.67 11.33 -17.86
C HIS A 130 9.04 12.11 -16.59
N GLU A 131 10.03 11.65 -15.80
CA GLU A 131 10.49 12.32 -14.57
C GLU A 131 9.34 12.73 -13.63
N LEU A 132 8.31 11.88 -13.53
CA LEU A 132 7.10 12.17 -12.77
C LEU A 132 7.39 12.38 -11.28
N GLN A 133 6.60 13.25 -10.64
CA GLN A 133 6.64 13.41 -9.20
C GLN A 133 6.11 12.13 -8.53
N ILE A 134 7.03 11.35 -7.94
CA ILE A 134 6.68 10.19 -7.12
C ILE A 134 6.08 10.68 -5.81
N LEU A 135 4.80 10.39 -5.63
CA LEU A 135 4.07 10.71 -4.42
C LEU A 135 4.34 9.62 -3.37
N ASP A 136 4.20 8.34 -3.70
CA ASP A 136 4.42 7.22 -2.78
C ASP A 136 5.25 6.10 -3.42
N ARG A 137 5.95 5.32 -2.59
CA ARG A 137 6.78 4.19 -3.01
C ARG A 137 6.72 3.05 -2.01
N HIS A 138 6.40 1.87 -2.51
CA HIS A 138 6.47 0.62 -1.77
C HIS A 138 7.46 -0.35 -2.42
N GLN A 139 8.26 -1.01 -1.61
CA GLN A 139 9.04 -2.16 -2.04
C GLN A 139 8.37 -3.43 -1.54
N LEU A 140 8.01 -4.30 -2.48
CA LEU A 140 7.42 -5.60 -2.19
C LEU A 140 8.52 -6.65 -2.24
N PHE A 141 8.46 -7.62 -1.33
CA PHE A 141 9.43 -8.71 -1.22
C PHE A 141 8.79 -10.01 -1.70
N GLY A 142 9.55 -10.78 -2.48
CA GLY A 142 9.03 -12.03 -3.06
C GLY A 142 8.81 -13.13 -2.00
N LYS A 143 8.01 -14.14 -2.34
CA LYS A 143 7.79 -15.34 -1.48
C LYS A 143 9.09 -15.95 -0.95
N SER A 144 10.13 -16.04 -1.77
CA SER A 144 11.46 -16.56 -1.39
C SER A 144 12.28 -15.61 -0.51
N GLU A 145 11.97 -14.31 -0.48
CA GLU A 145 12.60 -13.33 0.40
C GLU A 145 11.84 -13.15 1.72
N SER A 146 10.58 -13.61 1.79
CA SER A 146 9.73 -13.58 2.99
C SER A 146 10.06 -14.66 4.03
N ILE A 147 11.33 -15.05 4.14
CA ILE A 147 11.79 -15.86 5.29
C ILE A 147 11.77 -14.92 6.50
N SER A 148 10.61 -14.81 7.13
CA SER A 148 10.44 -14.22 8.44
C SER A 148 11.24 -15.08 9.42
N ARG A 149 12.51 -14.69 9.63
CA ARG A 149 13.34 -15.28 10.66
C ARG A 149 12.69 -14.93 12.00
N THR A 150 12.43 -15.96 12.81
CA THR A 150 11.98 -15.80 14.19
C THR A 150 13.00 -14.96 14.98
N GLY A 151 12.57 -14.32 16.07
CA GLY A 151 13.46 -13.49 16.89
C GLY A 151 14.74 -14.21 17.37
N GLN A 152 14.68 -15.54 17.54
CA GLN A 152 15.85 -16.36 17.87
C GLN A 152 16.81 -16.54 16.68
N GLU A 153 16.31 -16.71 15.46
CA GLU A 153 17.13 -16.81 14.25
C GLU A 153 17.81 -15.49 13.90
N LEU A 154 17.14 -14.36 14.19
CA LEU A 154 17.73 -13.03 14.06
C LEU A 154 18.88 -12.85 15.05
N LEU A 155 18.68 -13.23 16.32
CA LEU A 155 19.69 -13.15 17.39
C LEU A 155 20.92 -14.02 17.07
N ALA A 156 20.72 -15.20 16.49
CA ALA A 156 21.81 -16.09 16.06
C ALA A 156 22.65 -15.49 14.92
N SER A 157 22.06 -14.64 14.08
CA SER A 157 22.73 -14.01 12.93
C SER A 157 23.55 -12.75 13.27
N VAL A 158 23.42 -12.20 14.49
CA VAL A 158 24.10 -10.95 14.92
C VAL A 158 25.63 -11.07 14.91
N LYS A 159 26.19 -12.30 14.84
CA LYS A 159 27.65 -12.53 14.78
C LYS A 159 28.18 -12.98 13.41
N SER A 160 27.33 -13.07 12.40
CA SER A 160 27.79 -13.39 11.04
C SER A 160 27.97 -12.09 10.26
N ALA A 161 29.24 -11.71 10.08
CA ALA A 161 29.61 -10.57 9.25
C ALA A 161 29.03 -10.75 7.83
N ILE A 162 28.14 -9.82 7.46
CA ILE A 162 27.66 -9.53 6.10
C ILE A 162 27.24 -10.78 5.28
N GLN A 163 25.93 -11.00 5.13
CA GLN A 163 25.42 -11.89 4.08
C GLN A 163 24.73 -11.05 2.99
N ARG A 164 25.25 -11.20 1.77
CA ARG A 164 24.71 -10.68 0.51
C ARG A 164 23.56 -11.54 0.02
#